data_AF-A0A2K9HRT8-F1
#
_entry.id   AF-A0A2K9HRT8-F1
#
_cell.length_a   1.000
_cell.length_b   1.000
_cell.length_c   1.000
_cell.angle_alpha   90.00
_cell.angle_beta   90.00
_cell.angle_gamma   90.00
#
_symmetry.space_group_name_H-M   'P 1'
#
loop_
_entity.id
_entity.type
_entity.pdbx_description
1 polymer ?
#
loop_
_entity_poly.entity_id
_entity_poly.type
_entity_poly.pdbx_seq_one_letter_code
_entity_poly.pdbx_strand_id
1 'polypeptide(L)'
;MTQIFTPDWIVKYMVQNSLGKIWIKSLLEKNDTRLEEQIASDFNWQYYMKDAQQPENVIVSLKDVDKSLSNLEITDLKMIDPSMGSGHILVYAFDLLMQIYQSEGYSEREASKSIVTNNLFGLDIDTRAFQLSYFAVYMKLRQYNRRALTSNIKLNIYDIPETNEFNSDDFELLFNELNEHDVTLFNNVINLFHNGNDLGSLIMGLDIDYDDLYQKLSNLNQEQMSFELIPLINSLKQLLSVSKILSAQYHIIITNPPYMGSSRMNKILGNFAKTNYPDAKSDLFSMFIERWNKSMIPGGYNCMVTMQSWMFLSSFEKMRTHLLSNFTISNLMHMENNVMGIAFGTAVTIVRNMNLPNFIGTYHQIKTADTSGKIPSKLPIPGNRYNRTNQANFSKIPGSPIAYWASENLIKDFEKGTRMDELVDPRQGLATADNNRFLRMWYEVINSNISFNSHSIKESLESNKKWFPYNKGGSYRKWYGNYDYVVNWENDGYEVRNFNGPMER
;
A
#
# COMPACT_ATOMS: atom_id res chain seq x y z
N MET A 1 14.45 8.68 -1.01
CA MET A 1 13.24 8.03 -0.47
C MET A 1 13.23 8.21 1.05
N THR A 2 12.08 8.46 1.68
CA THR A 2 12.02 8.64 3.14
C THR A 2 12.15 7.28 3.81
N GLN A 3 13.14 7.08 4.68
CA GLN A 3 13.28 5.87 5.48
C GLN A 3 12.26 5.90 6.61
N ILE A 4 11.20 5.10 6.51
CA ILE A 4 10.15 4.99 7.54
C ILE A 4 10.27 3.60 8.16
N PHE A 5 10.75 3.55 9.40
CA PHE A 5 10.83 2.30 10.15
C PHE A 5 9.42 1.84 10.56
N THR A 6 9.11 0.56 10.35
CA THR A 6 7.86 -0.05 10.83
C THR A 6 8.07 -0.54 12.27
N PRO A 7 7.39 0.03 13.28
CA PRO A 7 7.48 -0.46 14.65
C PRO A 7 7.21 -1.97 14.79
N ASP A 8 7.94 -2.63 15.68
CA ASP A 8 7.86 -4.09 15.90
C ASP A 8 6.42 -4.61 16.08
N TRP A 9 5.59 -3.91 16.86
CA TRP A 9 4.21 -4.35 17.11
C TRP A 9 3.34 -4.29 15.84
N ILE A 10 3.63 -3.38 14.92
CA ILE A 10 2.97 -3.30 13.61
C ILE A 10 3.43 -4.47 12.74
N VAL A 11 4.73 -4.78 12.72
CA VAL A 11 5.26 -5.97 12.03
C VAL A 11 4.58 -7.24 12.56
N LYS A 12 4.48 -7.38 13.88
CA LYS A 12 3.78 -8.50 14.52
C LYS A 12 2.32 -8.58 14.11
N TYR A 13 1.61 -7.44 14.13
CA TYR A 13 0.23 -7.35 13.67
C TYR A 13 0.09 -7.81 12.21
N MET A 14 0.93 -7.30 11.31
CA MET A 14 0.91 -7.63 9.89
C MET A 14 1.09 -9.14 9.65
N VAL A 15 2.11 -9.74 10.27
CA VAL A 15 2.48 -11.15 10.06
C VAL A 15 1.47 -12.10 10.74
N GLN A 16 1.03 -11.81 11.97
CA GLN A 16 0.04 -12.64 12.66
C GLN A 16 -1.32 -12.63 11.93
N ASN A 17 -1.74 -11.48 11.39
CA ASN A 17 -3.04 -11.34 10.71
C ASN A 17 -3.02 -11.68 9.22
N SER A 18 -1.90 -12.17 8.68
CA SER A 18 -1.79 -12.66 7.30
C SER A 18 -1.23 -14.08 7.26
N LEU A 19 0.06 -14.26 7.56
CA LEU A 19 0.72 -15.57 7.68
C LEU A 19 0.10 -16.43 8.79
N GLY A 20 -0.07 -15.88 10.00
CA GLY A 20 -0.71 -16.63 11.08
C GLY A 20 -2.17 -16.98 10.75
N LYS A 21 -2.89 -16.03 10.11
CA LYS A 21 -4.28 -16.20 9.73
C LYS A 21 -4.50 -17.30 8.68
N ILE A 22 -3.68 -17.36 7.63
CA ILE A 22 -3.81 -18.43 6.63
C ILE A 22 -3.46 -19.81 7.23
N TRP A 23 -2.51 -19.86 8.15
CA TRP A 23 -2.17 -21.11 8.85
C TRP A 23 -3.30 -21.60 9.74
N ILE A 24 -3.89 -20.73 10.56
CA ILE A 24 -5.07 -21.09 11.37
C ILE A 24 -6.20 -21.60 10.47
N LYS A 25 -6.45 -20.94 9.34
CA LYS A 25 -7.46 -21.41 8.38
C LYS A 25 -7.14 -22.81 7.85
N SER A 26 -5.88 -23.09 7.50
CA SER A 26 -5.46 -24.44 7.09
C SER A 26 -5.70 -25.49 8.19
N LEU A 27 -5.37 -25.19 9.45
CA LEU A 27 -5.65 -26.10 10.58
C LEU A 27 -7.15 -26.39 10.73
N LEU A 28 -7.99 -25.35 10.64
CA LEU A 28 -9.45 -25.52 10.73
C LEU A 28 -10.00 -26.37 9.58
N GLU A 29 -9.49 -26.20 8.35
CA GLU A 29 -9.84 -27.05 7.21
C GLU A 29 -9.30 -28.48 7.34
N LYS A 30 -8.23 -28.69 8.12
CA LYS A 30 -7.71 -30.00 8.56
C LYS A 30 -8.46 -30.59 9.77
N ASN A 31 -9.63 -30.03 10.12
CA ASN A 31 -10.51 -30.46 11.22
C ASN A 31 -9.95 -30.22 12.63
N ASP A 32 -9.11 -29.19 12.81
CA ASP A 32 -8.81 -28.71 14.17
C ASP A 32 -10.10 -28.26 14.87
N THR A 33 -10.29 -28.73 16.09
CA THR A 33 -11.53 -28.51 16.88
C THR A 33 -11.47 -27.24 17.72
N ARG A 34 -10.29 -26.63 17.86
CA ARG A 34 -10.10 -25.39 18.62
C ARG A 34 -10.70 -24.20 17.88
N LEU A 35 -11.06 -23.17 18.63
CA LEU A 35 -11.49 -21.89 18.07
C LEU A 35 -10.27 -21.11 17.54
N GLU A 36 -10.49 -20.24 16.54
CA GLU A 36 -9.46 -19.35 15.94
C GLU A 36 -8.65 -18.60 17.03
N GLU A 37 -9.33 -18.06 18.04
CA GLU A 37 -8.71 -17.34 19.15
C GLU A 37 -7.88 -18.24 20.08
N GLN A 38 -8.29 -19.50 20.25
CA GLN A 38 -7.56 -20.46 21.07
C GLN A 38 -6.26 -20.85 20.38
N ILE A 39 -6.32 -21.15 19.07
CA ILE A 39 -5.12 -21.48 18.30
C ILE A 39 -4.14 -20.30 18.32
N ALA A 40 -4.62 -19.08 18.07
CA ALA A 40 -3.78 -17.88 18.14
C ALA A 40 -3.16 -17.68 19.54
N SER A 41 -3.91 -17.97 20.60
CA SER A 41 -3.43 -17.90 21.98
C SER A 41 -2.36 -18.95 22.27
N ASP A 42 -2.50 -20.18 21.77
CA ASP A 42 -1.53 -21.26 21.95
C ASP A 42 -0.17 -20.90 21.33
N PHE A 43 -0.17 -20.18 20.21
CA PHE A 43 1.03 -19.61 19.59
C PHE A 43 1.49 -18.27 20.19
N ASN A 44 0.79 -17.73 21.19
CA ASN A 44 1.05 -16.42 21.80
C ASN A 44 1.03 -15.25 20.78
N TRP A 45 0.09 -15.28 19.82
CA TRP A 45 -0.09 -14.24 18.82
C TRP A 45 -0.95 -13.08 19.35
N GLN A 46 -0.31 -12.23 20.15
CA GLN A 46 -0.93 -11.14 20.91
C GLN A 46 -1.67 -10.06 20.08
N TYR A 47 -1.35 -9.92 18.80
CA TYR A 47 -1.92 -8.92 17.89
C TYR A 47 -2.89 -9.53 16.88
N TYR A 48 -3.17 -10.83 16.99
CA TYR A 48 -4.12 -11.51 16.13
C TYR A 48 -5.54 -10.96 16.34
N MET A 49 -6.23 -10.70 15.24
CA MET A 49 -7.60 -10.19 15.23
C MET A 49 -8.51 -11.21 14.57
N LYS A 50 -9.42 -11.81 15.34
CA LYS A 50 -10.38 -12.75 14.77
C LYS A 50 -11.30 -12.11 13.74
N ASP A 51 -11.67 -12.89 12.72
CA ASP A 51 -12.68 -12.45 11.75
C ASP A 51 -14.04 -12.20 12.44
N ALA A 52 -14.87 -11.36 11.82
CA ALA A 52 -16.25 -11.22 12.25
C ALA A 52 -17.04 -12.49 11.91
N GLN A 53 -18.15 -12.71 12.63
CA GLN A 53 -19.11 -13.71 12.18
C GLN A 53 -19.63 -13.31 10.81
N GLN A 54 -19.55 -14.24 9.85
CA GLN A 54 -19.91 -13.98 8.46
C GLN A 54 -21.35 -14.42 8.16
N PRO A 55 -22.04 -13.76 7.22
CA PRO A 55 -23.32 -14.25 6.68
C PRO A 55 -23.20 -15.63 6.03
N GLU A 56 -24.27 -16.43 6.01
CA GLU A 56 -24.26 -17.81 5.47
C GLU A 56 -23.74 -17.89 4.02
N ASN A 57 -24.18 -16.98 3.15
CA ASN A 57 -23.73 -16.94 1.75
C ASN A 57 -22.22 -16.70 1.64
N VAL A 58 -21.65 -15.92 2.57
CA VAL A 58 -20.20 -15.66 2.62
C VAL A 58 -19.47 -16.89 3.15
N ILE A 59 -20.01 -17.58 4.16
CA ILE A 59 -19.43 -18.81 4.71
C ILE A 59 -19.31 -19.89 3.63
N VAL A 60 -20.34 -20.07 2.80
CA VAL A 60 -20.31 -21.05 1.70
C VAL A 60 -19.18 -20.73 0.71
N SER A 61 -19.11 -19.49 0.23
CA SER A 61 -18.05 -19.08 -0.70
C SER A 61 -16.64 -19.14 -0.09
N LEU A 62 -16.51 -18.90 1.22
CA LEU A 62 -15.25 -19.04 1.94
C LEU A 62 -14.79 -20.51 1.95
N LYS A 63 -15.70 -21.45 2.24
CA LYS A 63 -15.37 -22.89 2.24
C LYS A 63 -14.87 -23.39 0.89
N ASP A 64 -15.47 -22.92 -0.21
CA ASP A 64 -15.06 -23.35 -1.55
C ASP A 64 -13.61 -22.96 -1.88
N VAL A 65 -13.20 -21.75 -1.48
CA VAL A 65 -11.83 -21.27 -1.67
C VAL A 65 -10.86 -21.88 -0.66
N ASP A 66 -11.28 -21.95 0.61
CA ASP A 66 -10.45 -22.43 1.71
C ASP A 66 -10.23 -23.95 1.66
N LYS A 67 -11.05 -24.71 0.92
CA LYS A 67 -10.88 -26.15 0.68
C LYS A 67 -9.47 -26.51 0.19
N SER A 68 -8.86 -25.65 -0.62
CA SER A 68 -7.48 -25.84 -1.09
C SER A 68 -6.45 -25.88 0.05
N LEU A 69 -6.74 -25.23 1.18
CA LEU A 69 -5.88 -25.15 2.37
C LEU A 69 -5.87 -26.45 3.18
N SER A 70 -6.83 -27.37 2.97
CA SER A 70 -6.87 -28.67 3.64
C SER A 70 -5.65 -29.54 3.31
N ASN A 71 -5.05 -29.33 2.13
CA ASN A 71 -3.85 -30.04 1.67
C ASN A 71 -2.59 -29.17 1.72
N LEU A 72 -2.65 -27.98 2.35
CA LEU A 72 -1.51 -27.09 2.43
C LEU A 72 -0.48 -27.67 3.41
N GLU A 73 0.67 -28.08 2.88
CA GLU A 73 1.84 -28.39 3.69
C GLU A 73 2.61 -27.12 3.99
N ILE A 74 3.18 -27.02 5.19
CA ILE A 74 3.93 -25.83 5.59
C ILE A 74 5.12 -25.55 4.66
N THR A 75 5.70 -26.57 4.03
CA THR A 75 6.78 -26.42 3.05
C THR A 75 6.36 -25.76 1.74
N ASP A 76 5.06 -25.77 1.40
CA ASP A 76 4.54 -25.19 0.16
C ASP A 76 4.06 -23.75 0.33
N LEU A 77 3.89 -23.30 1.57
CA LEU A 77 3.46 -21.95 1.90
C LEU A 77 4.56 -20.93 1.53
N LYS A 78 4.25 -20.01 0.63
CA LYS A 78 5.20 -18.96 0.17
C LYS A 78 4.77 -17.58 0.64
N MET A 79 5.71 -16.86 1.26
CA MET A 79 5.56 -15.49 1.73
C MET A 79 6.65 -14.59 1.14
N ILE A 80 6.26 -13.41 0.64
CA ILE A 80 7.21 -12.42 0.13
C ILE A 80 7.07 -11.06 0.83
N ASP A 81 8.23 -10.43 1.09
CA ASP A 81 8.33 -8.99 1.31
C ASP A 81 9.01 -8.32 0.09
N PRO A 82 8.24 -7.70 -0.83
CA PRO A 82 8.77 -7.14 -2.06
C PRO A 82 9.47 -5.77 -1.92
N SER A 83 9.54 -5.22 -0.72
CA SER A 83 10.32 -4.02 -0.39
C SER A 83 10.81 -4.13 1.04
N MET A 84 11.66 -5.14 1.26
CA MET A 84 11.96 -5.68 2.58
C MET A 84 12.76 -4.76 3.50
N GLY A 85 13.40 -3.72 2.96
CA GLY A 85 14.34 -2.88 3.68
C GLY A 85 15.40 -3.72 4.37
N SER A 86 15.60 -3.48 5.66
CA SER A 86 16.53 -4.23 6.51
C SER A 86 16.01 -5.60 6.98
N GLY A 87 14.87 -6.07 6.47
CA GLY A 87 14.39 -7.44 6.70
C GLY A 87 13.59 -7.66 7.99
N HIS A 88 13.10 -6.60 8.64
CA HIS A 88 12.38 -6.72 9.93
C HIS A 88 11.12 -7.61 9.84
N ILE A 89 10.36 -7.51 8.74
CA ILE A 89 9.21 -8.37 8.48
C ILE A 89 9.66 -9.82 8.28
N LEU A 90 10.68 -10.05 7.46
CA LEU A 90 11.21 -11.39 7.18
C LEU A 90 11.75 -12.09 8.44
N VAL A 91 12.45 -11.35 9.31
CA VAL A 91 12.98 -11.87 10.58
C VAL A 91 11.85 -12.29 11.52
N TYR A 92 10.78 -11.51 11.63
CA TYR A 92 9.63 -11.90 12.47
C TYR A 92 8.80 -13.02 11.81
N ALA A 93 8.65 -13.02 10.48
CA ALA A 93 8.01 -14.11 9.76
C ALA A 93 8.76 -15.44 9.95
N PHE A 94 10.10 -15.40 9.97
CA PHE A 94 10.93 -16.56 10.30
C PHE A 94 10.56 -17.13 11.69
N ASP A 95 10.43 -16.27 12.71
CA ASP A 95 10.10 -16.71 14.07
C ASP A 95 8.70 -17.33 14.15
N LEU A 96 7.71 -16.73 13.47
CA LEU A 96 6.36 -17.30 13.41
C LEU A 96 6.35 -18.64 12.67
N LEU A 97 7.07 -18.75 11.54
CA LEU A 97 7.21 -20.03 10.83
C LEU A 97 7.91 -21.09 11.67
N MET A 98 8.93 -20.75 12.45
CA MET A 98 9.57 -21.69 13.37
C MET A 98 8.56 -22.29 14.36
N GLN A 99 7.68 -21.46 14.94
CA GLN A 99 6.61 -21.95 15.83
C GLN A 99 5.68 -22.93 15.09
N ILE A 100 5.29 -22.60 13.86
CA ILE A 100 4.43 -23.46 13.04
C ILE A 100 5.12 -24.79 12.73
N TYR A 101 6.33 -24.76 12.19
CA TYR A 101 7.09 -25.97 11.85
C TYR A 101 7.29 -26.89 13.07
N GLN A 102 7.61 -26.32 14.23
CA GLN A 102 7.76 -27.08 15.46
C GLN A 102 6.45 -27.72 15.91
N SER A 103 5.31 -27.02 15.74
CA SER A 103 3.99 -27.58 16.04
C SER A 103 3.61 -28.75 15.12
N GLU A 104 4.12 -28.75 13.89
CA GLU A 104 3.98 -29.84 12.91
C GLU A 104 5.03 -30.96 13.09
N GLY A 105 5.88 -30.88 14.13
CA GLY A 105 6.83 -31.95 14.50
C GLY A 105 8.19 -31.90 13.79
N TYR A 106 8.51 -30.85 13.04
CA TYR A 106 9.83 -30.71 12.41
C TYR A 106 10.90 -30.38 13.45
N SER A 107 12.13 -30.90 13.25
CA SER A 107 13.27 -30.46 14.06
C SER A 107 13.63 -29.01 13.77
N GLU A 108 14.20 -28.29 14.73
CA GLU A 108 14.63 -26.89 14.55
C GLU A 108 15.56 -26.69 13.36
N ARG A 109 16.42 -27.68 13.09
CA ARG A 109 17.39 -27.65 11.99
C ARG A 109 16.70 -27.83 10.63
N GLU A 110 15.72 -28.73 10.53
CA GLU A 110 14.95 -28.93 9.30
C GLU A 110 14.03 -27.74 9.04
N ALA A 111 13.33 -27.27 10.07
CA ALA A 111 12.47 -26.10 10.04
C ALA A 111 13.24 -24.87 9.53
N SER A 112 14.32 -24.49 10.21
CA SER A 112 15.11 -23.31 9.84
C SER A 112 15.66 -23.35 8.42
N LYS A 113 16.09 -24.53 7.92
CA LYS A 113 16.51 -24.71 6.54
C LYS A 113 15.33 -24.54 5.57
N SER A 114 14.20 -25.19 5.85
CA SER A 114 13.01 -25.13 4.99
C SER A 114 12.45 -23.71 4.89
N ILE A 115 12.45 -22.97 6.00
CA ILE A 115 11.98 -21.58 6.06
C ILE A 115 12.71 -20.69 5.05
N VAL A 116 14.05 -20.77 4.99
CA VAL A 116 14.83 -19.91 4.09
C VAL A 116 14.87 -20.38 2.64
N THR A 117 14.63 -21.66 2.37
CA THR A 117 14.66 -22.21 1.00
C THR A 117 13.30 -22.24 0.34
N ASN A 118 12.22 -22.40 1.12
CA ASN A 118 10.88 -22.70 0.60
C ASN A 118 9.85 -21.61 0.93
N ASN A 119 9.96 -20.98 2.10
CA ASN A 119 8.89 -20.11 2.60
C ASN A 119 9.14 -18.62 2.40
N LEU A 120 10.34 -18.12 2.75
CA LEU A 120 10.64 -16.69 2.77
C LEU A 120 11.27 -16.22 1.47
N PHE A 121 10.69 -15.17 0.90
CA PHE A 121 11.17 -14.46 -0.28
C PHE A 121 11.28 -12.97 0.04
N GLY A 122 12.29 -12.29 -0.49
CA GLY A 122 12.52 -10.87 -0.21
C GLY A 122 13.15 -10.15 -1.38
N LEU A 123 12.67 -8.94 -1.66
CA LEU A 123 13.22 -8.04 -2.67
C LEU A 123 13.41 -6.65 -2.08
N ASP A 124 14.52 -5.99 -2.44
CA ASP A 124 14.69 -4.56 -2.21
C ASP A 124 15.41 -3.91 -3.40
N ILE A 125 15.23 -2.60 -3.59
CA ILE A 125 15.93 -1.87 -4.65
C ILE A 125 17.32 -1.41 -4.19
N ASP A 126 17.55 -1.25 -2.88
CA ASP A 126 18.84 -0.83 -2.33
C ASP A 126 19.68 -2.05 -1.94
N THR A 127 20.85 -2.20 -2.58
CA THR A 127 21.79 -3.30 -2.32
C THR A 127 22.24 -3.39 -0.86
N ARG A 128 22.35 -2.27 -0.13
CA ARG A 128 22.76 -2.29 1.28
C ARG A 128 21.63 -2.80 2.16
N ALA A 129 20.39 -2.41 1.87
CA ALA A 129 19.20 -2.95 2.53
C ALA A 129 19.11 -4.47 2.33
N PHE A 130 19.33 -4.93 1.09
CA PHE A 130 19.47 -6.34 0.75
C PHE A 130 20.54 -7.04 1.60
N GLN A 131 21.76 -6.52 1.65
CA GLN A 131 22.86 -7.12 2.42
C GLN A 131 22.52 -7.25 3.92
N LEU A 132 21.91 -6.22 4.51
CA LEU A 132 21.47 -6.25 5.91
C LEU A 132 20.37 -7.28 6.15
N SER A 133 19.36 -7.32 5.29
CA SER A 133 18.26 -8.28 5.36
C SER A 133 18.76 -9.72 5.19
N TYR A 134 19.59 -9.97 4.17
CA TYR A 134 20.20 -11.26 3.91
C TYR A 134 20.99 -11.74 5.13
N PHE A 135 21.86 -10.89 5.68
CA PHE A 135 22.62 -11.20 6.89
C PHE A 135 21.71 -11.51 8.08
N ALA A 136 20.70 -10.68 8.34
CA ALA A 136 19.78 -10.87 9.46
C ALA A 136 19.04 -12.21 9.38
N VAL A 137 18.45 -12.54 8.22
CA VAL A 137 17.76 -13.82 8.01
C VAL A 137 18.73 -15.00 8.05
N TYR A 138 19.95 -14.85 7.52
CA TYR A 138 20.98 -15.89 7.62
C TYR A 138 21.41 -16.15 9.07
N MET A 139 21.45 -15.11 9.91
CA MET A 139 21.73 -15.26 11.34
C MET A 139 20.59 -15.99 12.07
N LYS A 140 19.32 -15.79 11.66
CA LYS A 140 18.19 -16.60 12.15
C LYS A 140 18.37 -18.08 11.76
N LEU A 141 18.74 -18.37 10.51
CA LEU A 141 19.10 -19.73 10.09
C LEU A 141 20.25 -20.29 10.94
N ARG A 142 21.34 -19.54 11.13
CA ARG A 142 22.52 -19.97 11.90
C ARG A 142 22.22 -20.20 13.38
N GLN A 143 21.23 -19.51 13.95
CA GLN A 143 20.77 -19.71 15.31
C GLN A 143 20.34 -21.17 15.56
N TYR A 144 19.65 -21.78 14.60
CA TYR A 144 19.12 -23.14 14.71
C TYR A 144 19.94 -24.20 13.94
N ASN A 145 20.76 -23.79 12.97
CA ASN A 145 21.64 -24.67 12.22
C ASN A 145 23.11 -24.25 12.35
N ARG A 146 23.86 -24.91 13.24
CA ARG A 146 25.28 -24.58 13.50
C ARG A 146 26.19 -24.64 12.28
N ARG A 147 25.82 -25.43 11.26
CA ARG A 147 26.58 -25.59 10.02
C ARG A 147 26.13 -24.63 8.91
N ALA A 148 25.19 -23.71 9.16
CA ALA A 148 24.62 -22.84 8.12
C ALA A 148 25.71 -22.18 7.26
N LEU A 149 26.68 -21.50 7.91
CA LEU A 149 27.79 -20.78 7.26
C LEU A 149 28.72 -21.67 6.41
N THR A 150 28.69 -22.99 6.58
CA THR A 150 29.50 -23.94 5.80
C THR A 150 28.65 -24.81 4.88
N SER A 151 27.32 -24.65 4.89
CA SER A 151 26.38 -25.52 4.16
C SER A 151 25.94 -24.95 2.81
N ASN A 152 26.51 -23.81 2.37
CA ASN A 152 26.18 -23.12 1.11
C ASN A 152 24.67 -22.98 0.85
N ILE A 153 23.89 -22.72 1.90
CA ILE A 153 22.44 -22.52 1.78
C ILE A 153 22.19 -21.16 1.15
N LYS A 154 21.49 -21.13 0.01
CA LYS A 154 21.07 -19.89 -0.67
C LYS A 154 19.68 -19.48 -0.16
N LEU A 155 19.54 -18.22 0.22
CA LEU A 155 18.25 -17.62 0.58
C LEU A 155 17.55 -17.08 -0.68
N ASN A 156 16.22 -16.98 -0.65
CA ASN A 156 15.45 -16.33 -1.73
C ASN A 156 15.29 -14.82 -1.49
N ILE A 157 16.38 -14.16 -1.10
CA ILE A 157 16.44 -12.74 -0.78
C ILE A 157 17.42 -12.10 -1.76
N TYR A 158 17.01 -11.03 -2.45
CA TYR A 158 17.81 -10.37 -3.48
C TYR A 158 17.57 -8.85 -3.49
N ASP A 159 18.54 -8.10 -4.01
CA ASP A 159 18.27 -6.79 -4.56
C ASP A 159 17.75 -6.89 -6.01
N ILE A 160 17.10 -5.82 -6.48
CA ILE A 160 16.67 -5.72 -7.88
C ILE A 160 17.89 -5.36 -8.74
N PRO A 161 18.27 -6.19 -9.72
CA PRO A 161 19.41 -5.91 -10.57
C PRO A 161 19.08 -4.85 -11.61
N GLU A 162 20.10 -4.16 -12.11
CA GLU A 162 20.03 -3.22 -13.23
C GLU A 162 20.96 -3.68 -14.36
N THR A 163 20.50 -3.51 -15.61
CA THR A 163 21.19 -3.99 -16.82
C THR A 163 21.39 -2.90 -17.89
N ASN A 164 21.19 -1.62 -17.57
CA ASN A 164 21.43 -0.51 -18.52
C ASN A 164 22.88 -0.43 -19.02
N GLU A 165 23.84 -0.94 -18.25
CA GLU A 165 25.26 -0.98 -18.61
C GLU A 165 25.64 -2.24 -19.39
N PHE A 166 24.73 -3.20 -19.57
CA PHE A 166 25.00 -4.42 -20.35
C PHE A 166 24.94 -4.13 -21.84
N ASN A 167 26.02 -4.41 -22.56
CA ASN A 167 26.02 -4.42 -24.02
C ASN A 167 25.68 -5.84 -24.54
N SER A 168 25.01 -5.94 -25.70
CA SER A 168 24.75 -7.23 -26.35
C SER A 168 26.03 -8.00 -26.63
N ASP A 169 27.10 -7.28 -26.93
CA ASP A 169 28.42 -7.84 -27.25
C ASP A 169 29.05 -8.54 -26.02
N ASP A 170 28.67 -8.14 -24.81
CA ASP A 170 29.19 -8.73 -23.57
C ASP A 170 28.80 -10.22 -23.45
N PHE A 171 27.67 -10.61 -24.05
CA PHE A 171 27.15 -11.97 -23.98
C PHE A 171 27.35 -12.78 -25.26
N GLU A 172 27.95 -12.22 -26.32
CA GLU A 172 28.02 -12.88 -27.64
C GLU A 172 28.72 -14.25 -27.56
N LEU A 173 29.88 -14.30 -26.89
CA LEU A 173 30.62 -15.55 -26.67
C LEU A 173 29.82 -16.59 -25.88
N LEU A 174 29.01 -16.15 -24.91
CA LEU A 174 28.15 -17.02 -24.11
C LEU A 174 26.95 -17.52 -24.92
N PHE A 175 26.36 -16.65 -25.74
CA PHE A 175 25.19 -16.92 -26.54
C PHE A 175 25.48 -17.82 -27.74
N ASN A 176 26.73 -17.86 -28.23
CA ASN A 176 27.18 -18.82 -29.24
C ASN A 176 27.14 -20.28 -28.74
N GLU A 177 27.17 -20.51 -27.43
CA GLU A 177 27.05 -21.83 -26.80
C GLU A 177 25.58 -22.25 -26.58
N LEU A 178 24.62 -21.39 -26.92
CA LEU A 178 23.19 -21.59 -26.70
C LEU A 178 22.43 -21.57 -28.04
N ASN A 179 21.21 -22.13 -28.05
CA ASN A 179 20.35 -22.02 -29.22
C ASN A 179 19.66 -20.64 -29.28
N GLU A 180 19.20 -20.25 -30.48
CA GLU A 180 18.58 -18.95 -30.75
C GLU A 180 17.35 -18.65 -29.86
N HIS A 181 16.56 -19.69 -29.54
CA HIS A 181 15.40 -19.55 -28.67
C HIS A 181 15.81 -19.15 -27.24
N ASP A 182 16.79 -19.84 -26.65
CA ASP A 182 17.28 -19.53 -25.30
C ASP A 182 17.92 -18.15 -25.24
N VAL A 183 18.68 -17.77 -26.26
CA VAL A 183 19.26 -16.42 -26.40
C VAL A 183 18.15 -15.36 -26.40
N THR A 184 17.05 -15.59 -27.11
CA THR A 184 15.89 -14.69 -27.12
C THR A 184 15.28 -14.54 -25.73
N LEU A 185 15.14 -15.65 -24.99
CA LEU A 185 14.62 -15.61 -23.62
C LEU A 185 15.57 -14.87 -22.67
N PHE A 186 16.89 -15.08 -22.77
CA PHE A 186 17.88 -14.33 -21.99
C PHE A 186 17.81 -12.83 -22.28
N ASN A 187 17.74 -12.43 -23.55
CA ASN A 187 17.60 -11.04 -23.95
C ASN A 187 16.32 -10.40 -23.38
N ASN A 188 15.21 -11.13 -23.38
CA ASN A 188 13.96 -10.65 -22.77
C ASN A 188 14.11 -10.44 -21.25
N VAL A 189 14.79 -11.37 -20.55
CA VAL A 189 15.06 -11.23 -19.11
C VAL A 189 16.01 -10.06 -18.83
N ILE A 190 17.07 -9.88 -19.62
CA ILE A 190 17.99 -8.74 -19.50
C ILE A 190 17.21 -7.43 -19.66
N ASN A 191 16.35 -7.33 -20.69
CA ASN A 191 15.56 -6.14 -20.98
C ASN A 191 14.55 -5.79 -19.88
N LEU A 192 14.02 -6.77 -19.13
CA LEU A 192 13.15 -6.49 -17.97
C LEU A 192 13.84 -5.60 -16.93
N PHE A 193 15.13 -5.80 -16.73
CA PHE A 193 15.92 -5.13 -15.69
C PHE A 193 16.69 -3.91 -16.19
N HIS A 194 16.45 -3.48 -17.43
CA HIS A 194 17.15 -2.33 -18.02
C HIS A 194 17.05 -1.09 -17.13
N ASN A 195 15.89 -0.85 -16.51
CA ASN A 195 15.69 0.25 -15.55
C ASN A 195 15.40 -0.27 -14.14
N GLY A 196 16.12 -1.33 -13.73
CA GLY A 196 15.91 -2.00 -12.44
C GLY A 196 15.96 -1.06 -11.24
N ASN A 197 16.91 -0.11 -11.24
CA ASN A 197 17.11 0.84 -10.14
C ASN A 197 16.03 1.94 -10.08
N ASP A 198 15.20 2.08 -11.13
CA ASP A 198 14.07 3.01 -11.15
C ASP A 198 12.74 2.33 -10.82
N LEU A 199 12.56 1.11 -11.32
CA LEU A 199 11.29 0.38 -11.26
C LEU A 199 11.18 -0.52 -10.03
N GLY A 200 12.31 -1.05 -9.56
CA GLY A 200 12.36 -1.97 -8.42
C GLY A 200 11.43 -3.18 -8.61
N SER A 201 10.73 -3.56 -7.54
CA SER A 201 9.85 -4.72 -7.54
C SER A 201 8.48 -4.49 -8.20
N LEU A 202 8.28 -3.36 -8.88
CA LEU A 202 7.14 -3.16 -9.78
C LEU A 202 7.27 -3.92 -11.10
N ILE A 203 8.48 -4.39 -11.43
CA ILE A 203 8.74 -5.24 -12.59
C ILE A 203 7.84 -6.49 -12.52
N MET A 204 7.30 -6.89 -13.67
CA MET A 204 6.60 -8.16 -13.82
C MET A 204 7.55 -9.15 -14.49
N GLY A 205 7.72 -10.32 -13.89
CA GLY A 205 8.47 -11.41 -14.53
C GLY A 205 7.78 -11.91 -15.79
N LEU A 206 8.49 -12.73 -16.56
CA LEU A 206 7.99 -13.38 -17.77
C LEU A 206 7.36 -14.73 -17.42
N ASP A 207 6.47 -15.19 -18.31
CA ASP A 207 5.93 -16.55 -18.26
C ASP A 207 6.85 -17.49 -19.05
N ILE A 208 7.93 -17.95 -18.40
CA ILE A 208 8.97 -18.80 -18.99
C ILE A 208 9.45 -19.86 -17.98
N ASP A 209 10.09 -20.92 -18.47
CA ASP A 209 10.74 -21.92 -17.61
C ASP A 209 12.12 -21.43 -17.12
N TYR A 210 12.09 -20.75 -15.97
CA TYR A 210 13.30 -20.23 -15.33
C TYR A 210 14.26 -21.33 -14.88
N ASP A 211 13.75 -22.51 -14.51
CA ASP A 211 14.59 -23.59 -14.00
C ASP A 211 15.39 -24.23 -15.14
N ASP A 212 14.78 -24.43 -16.30
CA ASP A 212 15.46 -24.89 -17.51
C ASP A 212 16.61 -23.94 -17.90
N LEU A 213 16.35 -22.63 -17.99
CA LEU A 213 17.40 -21.64 -18.32
C LEU A 213 18.53 -21.61 -17.27
N TYR A 214 18.18 -21.74 -15.98
CA TYR A 214 19.17 -21.76 -14.91
C TYR A 214 20.06 -23.03 -14.98
N GLN A 215 19.47 -24.18 -15.31
CA GLN A 215 20.21 -25.44 -15.49
C GLN A 215 21.12 -25.37 -16.72
N LYS A 216 20.66 -24.80 -17.84
CA LYS A 216 21.51 -24.58 -19.02
C LYS A 216 22.77 -23.77 -18.68
N LEU A 217 22.63 -22.66 -17.94
CA LEU A 217 23.78 -21.88 -17.44
C LEU A 217 24.65 -22.63 -16.43
N SER A 218 24.11 -23.62 -15.74
CA SER A 218 24.86 -24.42 -14.75
C SER A 218 25.62 -25.58 -15.37
N ASN A 219 25.19 -26.06 -16.54
CA ASN A 219 25.83 -27.13 -17.30
C ASN A 219 26.96 -26.63 -18.20
N LEU A 220 27.09 -25.31 -18.41
CA LEU A 220 28.23 -24.73 -19.11
C LEU A 220 29.53 -25.05 -18.37
N ASN A 221 30.48 -25.66 -19.06
CA ASN A 221 31.72 -26.15 -18.45
C ASN A 221 32.63 -24.98 -18.05
N GLN A 222 32.56 -24.58 -16.78
CA GLN A 222 33.36 -23.47 -16.23
C GLN A 222 34.87 -23.68 -16.34
N GLU A 223 35.35 -24.93 -16.43
CA GLU A 223 36.79 -25.24 -16.51
C GLU A 223 37.39 -25.00 -17.91
N GLN A 224 36.57 -25.01 -18.96
CA GLN A 224 37.01 -24.79 -20.35
C GLN A 224 36.73 -23.37 -20.85
N MET A 225 36.04 -22.57 -20.04
CA MET A 225 35.50 -21.28 -20.43
C MET A 225 36.43 -20.14 -20.03
N SER A 226 36.44 -19.05 -20.80
CA SER A 226 37.20 -17.85 -20.44
C SER A 226 36.80 -17.38 -19.04
N PHE A 227 37.79 -17.01 -18.21
CA PHE A 227 37.56 -16.46 -16.87
C PHE A 227 36.64 -15.23 -16.89
N GLU A 228 36.57 -14.52 -18.02
CA GLU A 228 35.71 -13.35 -18.26
C GLU A 228 34.22 -13.69 -18.34
N LEU A 229 33.85 -14.95 -18.66
CA LEU A 229 32.45 -15.39 -18.80
C LEU A 229 31.82 -15.82 -17.47
N ILE A 230 32.63 -16.15 -16.47
CA ILE A 230 32.14 -16.58 -15.15
C ILE A 230 31.29 -15.49 -14.47
N PRO A 231 31.72 -14.20 -14.40
CA PRO A 231 30.89 -13.12 -13.88
C PRO A 231 29.56 -12.96 -14.63
N LEU A 232 29.58 -13.05 -15.97
CA LEU A 232 28.39 -12.88 -16.80
C LEU A 232 27.36 -14.00 -16.55
N ILE A 233 27.81 -15.24 -16.45
CA ILE A 233 26.94 -16.38 -16.09
C ILE A 233 26.32 -16.19 -14.72
N ASN A 234 27.11 -15.72 -13.74
CA ASN A 234 26.60 -15.46 -12.40
C ASN A 234 25.55 -14.32 -12.41
N SER A 235 25.79 -13.26 -13.18
CA SER A 235 24.82 -12.18 -13.39
C SER A 235 23.52 -12.71 -14.01
N LEU A 236 23.58 -13.50 -15.08
CA LEU A 236 22.36 -14.09 -15.68
C LEU A 236 21.62 -15.01 -14.71
N LYS A 237 22.33 -15.84 -13.93
CA LYS A 237 21.72 -16.67 -12.87
C LYS A 237 21.02 -15.82 -11.81
N GLN A 238 21.57 -14.67 -11.46
CA GLN A 238 20.92 -13.71 -10.56
C GLN A 238 19.68 -13.11 -11.22
N LEU A 239 19.75 -12.65 -12.47
CA LEU A 239 18.59 -12.12 -13.20
C LEU A 239 17.45 -13.14 -13.27
N LEU A 240 17.76 -14.40 -13.61
CA LEU A 240 16.77 -15.50 -13.62
C LEU A 240 16.16 -15.72 -12.24
N SER A 241 16.98 -15.72 -11.18
CA SER A 241 16.50 -15.93 -9.80
C SER A 241 15.52 -14.83 -9.40
N VAL A 242 15.85 -13.56 -9.66
CA VAL A 242 15.00 -12.41 -9.33
C VAL A 242 13.74 -12.39 -10.19
N SER A 243 13.88 -12.67 -11.49
CA SER A 243 12.74 -12.71 -12.42
C SER A 243 11.74 -13.81 -12.06
N LYS A 244 12.22 -14.99 -11.63
CA LYS A 244 11.39 -16.08 -11.10
C LYS A 244 10.61 -15.66 -9.84
N ILE A 245 11.23 -14.90 -8.94
CA ILE A 245 10.56 -14.38 -7.74
C ILE A 245 9.47 -13.37 -8.13
N LEU A 246 9.73 -12.52 -9.13
CA LEU A 246 8.78 -11.52 -9.61
C LEU A 246 7.61 -12.14 -10.40
N SER A 247 7.80 -13.27 -11.08
CA SER A 247 6.73 -13.98 -11.81
C SER A 247 5.88 -14.89 -10.91
N ALA A 248 6.40 -15.30 -9.75
CA ALA A 248 5.72 -16.23 -8.86
C ALA A 248 4.44 -15.66 -8.21
N GLN A 249 3.58 -16.60 -7.80
CA GLN A 249 2.40 -16.35 -6.98
C GLN A 249 2.68 -16.74 -5.52
N TYR A 250 2.10 -16.00 -4.59
CA TYR A 250 2.35 -16.13 -3.16
C TYR A 250 1.06 -16.35 -2.38
N HIS A 251 1.19 -17.12 -1.30
CA HIS A 251 0.13 -17.30 -0.31
C HIS A 251 -0.03 -16.02 0.50
N ILE A 252 1.10 -15.39 0.83
CA ILE A 252 1.16 -14.18 1.65
C ILE A 252 2.13 -13.16 1.06
N ILE A 253 1.69 -11.92 1.00
CA ILE A 253 2.51 -10.76 0.67
C ILE A 253 2.45 -9.80 1.84
N ILE A 254 3.59 -9.38 2.38
CA ILE A 254 3.64 -8.45 3.52
C ILE A 254 4.71 -7.42 3.27
N THR A 255 4.37 -6.13 3.29
CA THR A 255 5.41 -5.10 3.13
C THR A 255 5.00 -3.72 3.66
N ASN A 256 6.02 -2.90 3.93
CA ASN A 256 5.89 -1.45 4.03
C ASN A 256 6.42 -0.86 2.72
N PRO A 257 5.56 -0.65 1.70
CA PRO A 257 6.01 -0.19 0.40
C PRO A 257 6.55 1.24 0.46
N PRO A 258 7.38 1.64 -0.51
CA PRO A 258 7.90 2.99 -0.57
C PRO A 258 6.83 4.05 -0.86
N TYR A 259 6.93 5.21 -0.20
CA TYR A 259 5.97 6.32 -0.34
C TYR A 259 6.54 7.45 -1.19
N MET A 260 5.92 7.71 -2.34
CA MET A 260 6.38 8.72 -3.30
C MET A 260 5.23 9.17 -4.18
N GLY A 261 4.69 10.36 -3.89
CA GLY A 261 3.69 11.00 -4.76
C GLY A 261 4.23 11.22 -6.16
N SER A 262 3.34 11.16 -7.15
CA SER A 262 3.67 11.20 -8.59
C SER A 262 4.57 12.36 -9.02
N SER A 263 4.47 13.52 -8.38
CA SER A 263 5.31 14.70 -8.68
C SER A 263 6.78 14.52 -8.35
N ARG A 264 7.15 13.51 -7.54
CA ARG A 264 8.53 13.19 -7.16
C ARG A 264 9.12 12.03 -7.95
N MET A 265 8.34 11.37 -8.80
CA MET A 265 8.84 10.30 -9.66
C MET A 265 9.73 10.89 -10.76
N ASN A 266 10.85 10.23 -11.05
CA ASN A 266 11.67 10.60 -12.20
C ASN A 266 10.95 10.28 -13.52
N LYS A 267 11.53 10.69 -14.66
CA LYS A 267 10.91 10.52 -15.98
C LYS A 267 10.62 9.04 -16.32
N ILE A 268 11.51 8.13 -15.94
CA ILE A 268 11.39 6.69 -16.22
C ILE A 268 10.21 6.11 -15.43
N LEU A 269 10.24 6.22 -14.10
CA LEU A 269 9.18 5.73 -13.22
C LEU A 269 7.84 6.43 -13.51
N GLY A 270 7.84 7.73 -13.77
CA GLY A 270 6.63 8.50 -14.07
C GLY A 270 5.96 8.08 -15.39
N ASN A 271 6.74 7.77 -16.43
CA ASN A 271 6.22 7.23 -17.68
C ASN A 271 5.70 5.80 -17.49
N PHE A 272 6.48 4.97 -16.80
CA PHE A 272 6.10 3.60 -16.47
C PHE A 272 4.78 3.55 -15.67
N ALA A 273 4.61 4.43 -14.67
CA ALA A 273 3.40 4.54 -13.87
C ALA A 273 2.18 4.93 -14.71
N LYS A 274 2.31 5.89 -15.64
CA LYS A 274 1.22 6.31 -16.53
C LYS A 274 0.75 5.18 -17.45
N THR A 275 1.68 4.38 -17.96
CA THR A 275 1.41 3.30 -18.91
C THR A 275 0.85 2.05 -18.21
N ASN A 276 1.47 1.63 -17.10
CA ASN A 276 1.20 0.32 -16.49
C ASN A 276 0.24 0.37 -15.30
N TYR A 277 0.08 1.54 -14.67
CA TYR A 277 -0.74 1.72 -13.46
C TYR A 277 -1.62 2.97 -13.55
N PRO A 278 -2.43 3.14 -14.62
CA PRO A 278 -3.17 4.38 -14.88
C PRO A 278 -4.11 4.79 -13.73
N ASP A 279 -4.61 3.82 -12.97
CA ASP A 279 -5.54 4.01 -11.86
C ASP A 279 -4.86 4.12 -10.48
N ALA A 280 -3.58 3.72 -10.38
CA ALA A 280 -2.80 3.69 -9.15
C ALA A 280 -1.53 4.57 -9.17
N LYS A 281 -1.26 5.29 -10.26
CA LYS A 281 -0.07 6.16 -10.47
C LYS A 281 0.06 7.35 -9.52
N SER A 282 -0.93 7.62 -8.69
CA SER A 282 -0.97 8.81 -7.82
C SER A 282 0.14 8.80 -6.75
N ASP A 283 0.50 7.61 -6.25
CA ASP A 283 1.64 7.38 -5.38
C ASP A 283 2.29 6.02 -5.69
N LEU A 284 3.55 5.84 -5.31
CA LEU A 284 4.26 4.58 -5.46
C LEU A 284 3.65 3.45 -4.61
N PHE A 285 3.18 3.74 -3.39
CA PHE A 285 2.55 2.71 -2.57
C PHE A 285 1.26 2.17 -3.20
N SER A 286 0.51 3.00 -3.93
CA SER A 286 -0.71 2.56 -4.60
C SER A 286 -0.40 1.66 -5.80
N MET A 287 0.69 1.93 -6.52
CA MET A 287 1.18 1.02 -7.55
C MET A 287 1.59 -0.34 -6.96
N PHE A 288 2.22 -0.34 -5.78
CA PHE A 288 2.53 -1.58 -5.04
C PHE A 288 1.27 -2.38 -4.69
N ILE A 289 0.21 -1.72 -4.19
CA ILE A 289 -1.07 -2.38 -3.92
C ILE A 289 -1.56 -3.09 -5.19
N GLU A 290 -1.63 -2.39 -6.32
CA GLU A 290 -2.14 -2.97 -7.57
C GLU A 290 -1.25 -4.10 -8.10
N ARG A 291 0.07 -3.90 -8.12
CA ARG A 291 1.05 -4.87 -8.63
C ARG A 291 1.02 -6.18 -7.86
N TRP A 292 1.07 -6.09 -6.53
CA TRP A 292 1.24 -7.27 -5.69
C TRP A 292 -0.07 -7.98 -5.41
N ASN A 293 -1.21 -7.30 -5.51
CA ASN A 293 -2.50 -8.00 -5.55
C ASN A 293 -2.60 -8.99 -6.72
N LYS A 294 -1.92 -8.74 -7.86
CA LYS A 294 -1.86 -9.66 -9.01
C LYS A 294 -0.93 -10.88 -8.81
N SER A 295 -0.10 -10.87 -7.75
CA SER A 295 0.81 -11.96 -7.39
C SER A 295 0.32 -12.78 -6.20
N MET A 296 -0.94 -12.60 -5.78
CA MET A 296 -1.56 -13.44 -4.76
C MET A 296 -2.24 -14.65 -5.38
N ILE A 297 -2.07 -15.83 -4.79
CA ILE A 297 -2.95 -16.97 -5.10
C ILE A 297 -4.40 -16.66 -4.70
N PRO A 298 -5.40 -17.33 -5.32
CA PRO A 298 -6.79 -17.25 -4.85
C PRO A 298 -6.90 -17.57 -3.35
N GLY A 299 -7.62 -16.75 -2.59
CA GLY A 299 -7.78 -16.90 -1.14
C GLY A 299 -6.56 -16.50 -0.29
N GLY A 300 -5.42 -16.19 -0.91
CA GLY A 300 -4.22 -15.67 -0.24
C GLY A 300 -4.40 -14.24 0.30
N TYR A 301 -3.40 -13.75 1.04
CA TYR A 301 -3.44 -12.46 1.73
C TYR A 301 -2.33 -11.51 1.32
N ASN A 302 -2.67 -10.24 1.08
CA ASN A 302 -1.73 -9.13 0.93
C ASN A 302 -1.94 -8.15 2.08
N CYS A 303 -0.88 -7.90 2.85
CA CYS A 303 -0.88 -7.03 4.01
C CYS A 303 0.14 -5.91 3.83
N MET A 304 -0.34 -4.69 3.59
CA MET A 304 0.53 -3.52 3.42
C MET A 304 0.23 -2.43 4.44
N VAL A 305 1.28 -1.77 4.92
CA VAL A 305 1.15 -0.51 5.66
C VAL A 305 1.34 0.66 4.71
N THR A 306 0.31 1.47 4.47
CA THR A 306 0.32 2.54 3.46
C THR A 306 -0.23 3.85 4.02
N MET A 307 -0.04 4.96 3.31
CA MET A 307 -0.66 6.24 3.71
C MET A 307 -2.19 6.14 3.66
N GLN A 308 -2.90 6.67 4.66
CA GLN A 308 -4.37 6.64 4.73
C GLN A 308 -5.08 7.37 3.57
N SER A 309 -4.35 8.18 2.79
CA SER A 309 -4.89 9.01 1.71
C SER A 309 -5.67 8.20 0.67
N TRP A 310 -5.26 6.96 0.39
CA TRP A 310 -5.95 6.08 -0.55
C TRP A 310 -7.36 5.70 -0.10
N MET A 311 -7.67 5.80 1.20
CA MET A 311 -9.00 5.50 1.71
C MET A 311 -10.02 6.58 1.34
N PHE A 312 -9.59 7.80 1.00
CA PHE A 312 -10.47 8.97 0.91
C PHE A 312 -10.32 9.81 -0.36
N LEU A 313 -9.09 10.08 -0.83
CA LEU A 313 -8.90 11.05 -1.90
C LEU A 313 -9.40 10.51 -3.25
N SER A 314 -9.90 11.40 -4.10
CA SER A 314 -10.42 11.09 -5.45
C SER A 314 -9.32 10.59 -6.39
N SER A 315 -8.07 11.01 -6.17
CA SER A 315 -6.90 10.53 -6.93
C SER A 315 -6.66 9.02 -6.81
N PHE A 316 -7.29 8.34 -5.83
CA PHE A 316 -7.21 6.90 -5.62
C PHE A 316 -8.56 6.19 -5.83
N GLU A 317 -9.60 6.90 -6.29
CA GLU A 317 -10.97 6.36 -6.39
C GLU A 317 -11.08 5.17 -7.34
N LYS A 318 -10.41 5.22 -8.49
CA LYS A 318 -10.41 4.12 -9.47
C LYS A 318 -9.73 2.87 -8.91
N MET A 319 -8.52 3.02 -8.36
CA MET A 319 -7.81 1.93 -7.68
C MET A 319 -8.66 1.35 -6.53
N ARG A 320 -9.28 2.21 -5.71
CA ARG A 320 -10.11 1.80 -4.57
C ARG A 320 -11.35 1.03 -5.03
N THR A 321 -12.01 1.49 -6.09
CA THR A 321 -13.15 0.77 -6.68
C THR A 321 -12.73 -0.58 -7.25
N HIS A 322 -11.61 -0.64 -7.98
CA HIS A 322 -11.03 -1.88 -8.49
C HIS A 322 -10.66 -2.86 -7.36
N LEU A 323 -10.09 -2.35 -6.26
CA LEU A 323 -9.78 -3.15 -5.08
C LEU A 323 -11.06 -3.79 -4.52
N LEU A 324 -12.11 -3.00 -4.30
CA LEU A 324 -13.37 -3.46 -3.72
C LEU A 324 -14.18 -4.40 -4.63
N SER A 325 -13.98 -4.34 -5.94
CA SER A 325 -14.67 -5.19 -6.92
C SER A 325 -14.00 -6.54 -7.18
N ASN A 326 -12.73 -6.69 -6.78
CA ASN A 326 -11.94 -7.90 -7.09
C ASN A 326 -11.43 -8.59 -5.82
N PHE A 327 -11.29 -7.85 -4.73
CA PHE A 327 -10.68 -8.32 -3.49
C PHE A 327 -11.56 -8.03 -2.28
N THR A 328 -11.25 -8.68 -1.16
CA THR A 328 -11.97 -8.51 0.11
C THR A 328 -11.03 -7.94 1.17
N ILE A 329 -11.38 -6.82 1.78
CA ILE A 329 -10.66 -6.28 2.93
C ILE A 329 -11.11 -7.06 4.17
N SER A 330 -10.25 -7.95 4.65
CA SER A 330 -10.52 -8.74 5.85
C SER A 330 -10.40 -7.90 7.11
N ASN A 331 -9.35 -7.09 7.18
CA ASN A 331 -9.04 -6.27 8.33
C ASN A 331 -8.29 -5.00 7.92
N LEU A 332 -8.59 -3.88 8.59
CA LEU A 332 -7.88 -2.62 8.44
C LEU A 332 -7.63 -1.98 9.81
N MET A 333 -6.35 -1.75 10.12
CA MET A 333 -5.90 -0.96 11.25
C MET A 333 -5.55 0.45 10.80
N HIS A 334 -6.42 1.40 11.13
CA HIS A 334 -6.31 2.81 10.77
C HIS A 334 -5.55 3.58 11.84
N MET A 335 -4.40 4.14 11.49
CA MET A 335 -3.50 4.82 12.40
C MET A 335 -3.45 6.31 12.09
N GLU A 336 -3.73 7.15 13.09
CA GLU A 336 -3.61 8.61 12.95
C GLU A 336 -2.16 9.05 12.77
N ASN A 337 -1.96 10.34 12.51
CA ASN A 337 -0.62 10.94 12.41
C ASN A 337 0.22 10.60 13.66
N ASN A 338 1.52 10.47 13.50
CA ASN A 338 2.51 10.21 14.54
C ASN A 338 2.42 8.83 15.25
N VAL A 339 1.44 7.97 14.96
CA VAL A 339 1.39 6.60 15.52
C VAL A 339 2.62 5.77 15.08
N MET A 340 3.05 5.94 13.83
CA MET A 340 4.30 5.36 13.30
C MET A 340 5.51 6.29 13.46
N GLY A 341 5.40 7.38 14.23
CA GLY A 341 6.45 8.40 14.34
C GLY A 341 6.61 9.31 13.11
N ILE A 342 5.62 9.33 12.21
CA ILE A 342 5.59 10.13 10.98
C ILE A 342 4.41 11.10 10.96
N ALA A 343 4.57 12.26 10.34
CA ALA A 343 3.62 13.38 10.42
C ALA A 343 2.29 13.21 9.65
N PHE A 344 1.99 12.00 9.16
CA PHE A 344 0.77 11.68 8.40
C PHE A 344 0.20 10.32 8.85
N GLY A 345 -1.10 10.14 8.65
CA GLY A 345 -1.78 8.90 9.02
C GLY A 345 -1.56 7.78 8.00
N THR A 346 -1.70 6.55 8.49
CA THR A 346 -1.38 5.31 7.78
C THR A 346 -2.45 4.27 8.04
N ALA A 347 -2.50 3.22 7.22
CA ALA A 347 -3.37 2.09 7.43
C ALA A 347 -2.60 0.79 7.15
N VAL A 348 -2.68 -0.18 8.06
CA VAL A 348 -2.36 -1.57 7.73
C VAL A 348 -3.61 -2.21 7.17
N THR A 349 -3.58 -2.60 5.90
CA THR A 349 -4.73 -3.19 5.21
C THR A 349 -4.42 -4.62 4.83
N ILE A 350 -5.25 -5.56 5.26
CA ILE A 350 -5.14 -6.98 4.96
C ILE A 350 -6.23 -7.34 3.95
N VAL A 351 -5.81 -7.49 2.71
CA VAL A 351 -6.64 -7.80 1.55
C VAL A 351 -6.56 -9.30 1.27
N ARG A 352 -7.68 -9.89 0.89
CA ARG A 352 -7.79 -11.29 0.49
C ARG A 352 -8.13 -11.40 -0.99
N ASN A 353 -7.46 -12.31 -1.71
CA ASN A 353 -7.69 -12.54 -3.15
C ASN A 353 -8.97 -13.32 -3.43
N MET A 354 -10.11 -12.65 -3.21
CA MET A 354 -11.44 -13.08 -3.59
C MET A 354 -12.39 -11.89 -3.46
N ASN A 355 -13.42 -11.81 -4.29
CA ASN A 355 -14.48 -10.81 -4.13
C ASN A 355 -15.65 -11.41 -3.33
N LEU A 356 -15.78 -10.97 -2.07
CA LEU A 356 -16.92 -11.26 -1.21
C LEU A 356 -17.55 -9.92 -0.80
N PRO A 357 -18.46 -9.35 -1.61
CA PRO A 357 -19.00 -8.03 -1.35
C PRO A 357 -19.72 -7.97 0.00
N ASN A 358 -20.36 -9.06 0.42
CA ASN A 358 -21.07 -9.17 1.69
C ASN A 358 -20.19 -9.54 2.89
N PHE A 359 -18.88 -9.67 2.71
CA PHE A 359 -17.96 -9.98 3.81
C PHE A 359 -17.95 -8.87 4.85
N ILE A 360 -18.03 -9.27 6.12
CA ILE A 360 -17.97 -8.37 7.26
C ILE A 360 -16.51 -8.27 7.71
N GLY A 361 -15.83 -7.22 7.26
CA GLY A 361 -14.45 -6.92 7.66
C GLY A 361 -14.36 -6.33 9.07
N THR A 362 -13.19 -6.40 9.70
CA THR A 362 -12.92 -5.77 10.99
C THR A 362 -12.05 -4.52 10.82
N TYR A 363 -12.53 -3.36 11.26
CA TYR A 363 -11.87 -2.07 11.08
C TYR A 363 -11.70 -1.40 12.43
N HIS A 364 -10.50 -0.90 12.73
CA HIS A 364 -10.25 -0.25 14.03
C HIS A 364 -9.26 0.90 13.93
N GLN A 365 -9.36 1.84 14.87
CA GLN A 365 -8.55 3.05 14.92
C GLN A 365 -7.54 3.01 16.07
N ILE A 366 -6.34 3.50 15.78
CA ILE A 366 -5.29 3.81 16.75
C ILE A 366 -4.95 5.30 16.61
N LYS A 367 -5.00 6.02 17.72
CA LYS A 367 -4.65 7.44 17.83
C LYS A 367 -3.25 7.59 18.40
N THR A 368 -2.63 8.74 18.18
CA THR A 368 -1.29 9.05 18.72
C THR A 368 -1.21 8.88 20.25
N ALA A 369 -2.29 9.25 20.96
CA ALA A 369 -2.34 9.16 22.42
C ALA A 369 -2.27 7.71 22.94
N ASP A 370 -2.75 6.75 22.15
CA ASP A 370 -2.77 5.32 22.50
C ASP A 370 -1.38 4.68 22.42
N THR A 371 -0.45 5.36 21.74
CA THR A 371 0.91 4.89 21.49
C THR A 371 1.96 5.82 22.09
N SER A 372 1.65 6.47 23.22
CA SER A 372 2.48 7.46 23.93
C SER A 372 3.86 6.93 24.37
N GLY A 373 4.74 6.71 23.39
CA GLY A 373 6.10 6.16 23.51
C GLY A 373 6.21 4.63 23.52
N LYS A 374 5.11 3.86 23.49
CA LYS A 374 5.12 2.38 23.51
C LYS A 374 3.95 1.75 22.75
N ILE A 375 4.15 0.47 22.45
CA ILE A 375 3.23 -0.55 21.92
C ILE A 375 1.81 -0.41 22.52
N PRO A 376 0.73 -0.51 21.71
CA PRO A 376 -0.64 -0.50 22.23
C PRO A 376 -0.86 -1.65 23.21
N SER A 377 -1.47 -1.37 24.36
CA SER A 377 -1.67 -2.37 25.44
C SER A 377 -2.69 -3.46 25.09
N LYS A 378 -3.58 -3.20 24.13
CA LYS A 378 -4.59 -4.13 23.62
C LYS A 378 -5.04 -3.70 22.23
N LEU A 379 -5.44 -4.65 21.38
CA LEU A 379 -6.17 -4.37 20.14
C LEU A 379 -7.51 -5.13 20.16
N PRO A 380 -8.63 -4.51 19.71
CA PRO A 380 -8.78 -3.09 19.37
C PRO A 380 -8.71 -2.19 20.61
N ILE A 381 -8.41 -0.90 20.40
CA ILE A 381 -8.33 0.09 21.49
C ILE A 381 -9.75 0.46 21.96
N PRO A 382 -10.10 0.28 23.25
CA PRO A 382 -11.40 0.68 23.78
C PRO A 382 -11.66 2.19 23.63
N GLY A 383 -12.87 2.57 23.23
CA GLY A 383 -13.26 3.98 23.07
C GLY A 383 -12.82 4.63 21.75
N ASN A 384 -11.98 3.95 20.96
CA ASN A 384 -11.70 4.36 19.59
C ASN A 384 -12.73 3.81 18.61
N ARG A 385 -12.67 4.29 17.36
CA ARG A 385 -13.50 3.73 16.29
C ARG A 385 -13.15 2.25 16.13
N TYR A 386 -14.17 1.41 16.27
CA TYR A 386 -14.12 -0.02 15.99
C TYR A 386 -15.43 -0.36 15.31
N ASN A 387 -15.37 -0.95 14.11
CA ASN A 387 -16.57 -1.39 13.43
C ASN A 387 -16.33 -2.70 12.68
N ARG A 388 -17.40 -3.49 12.58
CA ARG A 388 -17.50 -4.67 11.74
C ARG A 388 -18.59 -4.42 10.71
N THR A 389 -18.17 -4.02 9.51
CA THR A 389 -19.09 -3.60 8.44
C THR A 389 -18.91 -4.46 7.20
N ASN A 390 -20.02 -4.65 6.49
CA ASN A 390 -20.08 -5.26 5.17
C ASN A 390 -19.30 -4.38 4.16
N GLN A 391 -18.42 -4.99 3.36
CA GLN A 391 -17.61 -4.29 2.35
C GLN A 391 -18.46 -3.54 1.32
N ALA A 392 -19.62 -4.09 0.91
CA ALA A 392 -20.54 -3.47 -0.03
C ALA A 392 -21.10 -2.11 0.46
N ASN A 393 -20.94 -1.78 1.75
CA ASN A 393 -21.31 -0.46 2.24
C ASN A 393 -20.41 0.65 1.72
N PHE A 394 -19.15 0.37 1.36
CA PHE A 394 -18.24 1.41 0.90
C PHE A 394 -18.66 1.98 -0.46
N SER A 395 -19.14 1.14 -1.38
CA SER A 395 -19.61 1.57 -2.70
C SER A 395 -20.91 2.38 -2.69
N LYS A 396 -21.60 2.44 -1.54
CA LYS A 396 -22.84 3.22 -1.38
C LYS A 396 -22.58 4.72 -1.21
N ILE A 397 -21.38 5.09 -0.80
CA ILE A 397 -20.97 6.49 -0.65
C ILE A 397 -20.23 6.89 -1.94
N PRO A 398 -20.62 7.99 -2.63
CA PRO A 398 -19.92 8.45 -3.83
C PRO A 398 -18.40 8.55 -3.63
N GLY A 399 -17.65 8.04 -4.61
CA GLY A 399 -16.19 7.91 -4.53
C GLY A 399 -15.69 6.68 -3.76
N SER A 400 -16.59 5.85 -3.22
CA SER A 400 -16.30 4.61 -2.50
C SER A 400 -15.27 4.73 -1.36
N PRO A 401 -15.32 5.76 -0.48
CA PRO A 401 -14.35 5.90 0.60
C PRO A 401 -14.44 4.73 1.59
N ILE A 402 -13.31 4.35 2.21
CA ILE A 402 -13.28 3.32 3.26
C ILE A 402 -13.72 3.93 4.61
N ALA A 403 -14.94 4.47 4.62
CA ALA A 403 -15.56 5.14 5.75
C ALA A 403 -16.22 4.13 6.69
N TYR A 404 -15.42 3.23 7.27
CA TYR A 404 -15.92 2.14 8.11
C TYR A 404 -16.66 2.59 9.38
N TRP A 405 -16.60 3.88 9.73
CA TRP A 405 -17.35 4.46 10.85
C TRP A 405 -18.68 5.12 10.43
N ALA A 406 -19.02 5.09 9.13
CA ALA A 406 -20.28 5.61 8.65
C ALA A 406 -21.46 4.86 9.30
N SER A 407 -22.42 5.61 9.84
CA SER A 407 -23.63 5.03 10.40
C SER A 407 -24.55 4.54 9.30
N GLU A 408 -25.48 3.63 9.63
CA GLU A 408 -26.51 3.20 8.68
C GLU A 408 -27.36 4.36 8.16
N ASN A 409 -27.62 5.37 8.99
CA ASN A 409 -28.38 6.55 8.58
C ASN A 409 -27.61 7.35 7.54
N LEU A 410 -26.31 7.60 7.75
CA LEU A 410 -25.47 8.30 6.78
C LEU A 410 -25.41 7.55 5.45
N ILE A 411 -25.29 6.21 5.49
CA ILE A 411 -25.31 5.38 4.28
C ILE A 411 -26.67 5.49 3.57
N LYS A 412 -27.78 5.42 4.30
CA LYS A 412 -29.15 5.57 3.74
C LYS A 412 -29.37 6.95 3.14
N ASP A 413 -28.78 8.01 3.69
CA ASP A 413 -28.84 9.36 3.14
C ASP A 413 -28.21 9.41 1.74
N PHE A 414 -27.12 8.66 1.50
CA PHE A 414 -26.53 8.55 0.16
C PHE A 414 -27.30 7.61 -0.78
N GLU A 415 -27.92 6.55 -0.26
CA GLU A 415 -28.70 5.60 -1.08
C GLU A 415 -30.06 6.15 -1.53
N LYS A 416 -30.70 6.96 -0.68
CA LYS A 416 -32.10 7.39 -0.84
C LYS A 416 -32.32 8.89 -0.83
N GLY A 417 -31.36 9.66 -0.30
CA GLY A 417 -31.48 11.10 -0.21
C GLY A 417 -31.38 11.76 -1.58
N THR A 418 -32.03 12.91 -1.71
CA THR A 418 -31.91 13.76 -2.91
C THR A 418 -30.63 14.57 -2.82
N ARG A 419 -29.86 14.62 -3.91
CA ARG A 419 -28.62 15.40 -3.92
C ARG A 419 -28.94 16.90 -3.87
N MET A 420 -28.12 17.66 -3.15
CA MET A 420 -28.36 19.10 -3.00
C MET A 420 -28.31 19.86 -4.34
N ASP A 421 -27.48 19.41 -5.29
CA ASP A 421 -27.37 19.99 -6.63
C ASP A 421 -28.55 19.66 -7.56
N GLU A 422 -29.45 18.78 -7.15
CA GLU A 422 -30.75 18.58 -7.81
C GLU A 422 -31.82 19.57 -7.32
N LEU A 423 -31.61 20.15 -6.13
CA LEU A 423 -32.58 21.04 -5.48
C LEU A 423 -32.20 22.51 -5.63
N VAL A 424 -30.92 22.83 -5.60
CA VAL A 424 -30.42 24.21 -5.69
C VAL A 424 -29.13 24.28 -6.50
N ASP A 425 -28.99 25.36 -7.26
CA ASP A 425 -27.71 25.68 -7.88
C ASP A 425 -26.73 26.19 -6.83
N PRO A 426 -25.53 25.59 -6.68
CA PRO A 426 -24.47 26.22 -5.92
C PRO A 426 -24.08 27.53 -6.61
N ARG A 427 -24.20 28.65 -5.90
CA ARG A 427 -23.74 29.96 -6.38
C ARG A 427 -22.46 30.33 -5.64
N GLN A 428 -21.45 30.74 -6.38
CA GLN A 428 -20.30 31.40 -5.79
C GLN A 428 -20.75 32.75 -5.24
N GLY A 429 -20.38 33.07 -4.00
CA GLY A 429 -20.53 34.43 -3.47
C GLY A 429 -19.63 35.42 -4.24
N LEU A 430 -19.63 36.69 -3.84
CA LEU A 430 -18.78 37.69 -4.47
C LEU A 430 -17.29 37.30 -4.39
N ALA A 431 -16.64 37.12 -5.53
CA ALA A 431 -15.22 36.83 -5.67
C ALA A 431 -14.47 38.10 -6.11
N THR A 432 -13.50 38.53 -5.31
CA THR A 432 -12.78 39.79 -5.55
C THR A 432 -11.60 39.67 -6.51
N ALA A 433 -11.12 38.45 -6.81
CA ALA A 433 -9.98 38.14 -7.68
C ALA A 433 -8.60 38.74 -7.26
N ASP A 434 -8.56 39.83 -6.51
CA ASP A 434 -7.39 40.38 -5.82
C ASP A 434 -7.80 40.92 -4.44
N ASN A 435 -7.54 40.11 -3.41
CA ASN A 435 -7.87 40.48 -2.04
C ASN A 435 -7.13 41.74 -1.56
N ASN A 436 -5.89 41.95 -1.99
CA ASN A 436 -5.08 43.08 -1.55
C ASN A 436 -5.57 44.39 -2.14
N ARG A 437 -6.16 44.34 -3.34
CA ARG A 437 -6.74 45.50 -4.01
C ARG A 437 -8.13 45.84 -3.50
N PHE A 438 -8.99 44.84 -3.32
CA PHE A 438 -10.43 45.07 -3.17
C PHE A 438 -10.99 44.86 -1.78
N LEU A 439 -10.22 44.32 -0.82
CA LEU A 439 -10.68 44.11 0.54
C LEU A 439 -9.87 44.92 1.54
N ARG A 440 -10.56 45.49 2.53
CA ARG A 440 -9.96 46.14 3.68
C ARG A 440 -10.66 45.69 4.94
N MET A 441 -9.96 45.66 6.07
CA MET A 441 -10.65 45.62 7.35
C MET A 441 -11.43 46.93 7.52
N TRP A 442 -12.61 46.90 8.15
CA TRP A 442 -13.47 48.10 8.25
C TRP A 442 -12.75 49.29 8.91
N TYR A 443 -11.77 49.04 9.78
CA TYR A 443 -10.97 50.06 10.46
C TYR A 443 -9.75 50.56 9.66
N GLU A 444 -9.43 49.97 8.51
CA GLU A 444 -8.33 50.41 7.62
C GLU A 444 -8.72 51.57 6.71
N VAL A 445 -10.02 51.87 6.61
CA VAL A 445 -10.57 52.90 5.72
C VAL A 445 -11.34 53.95 6.50
N ILE A 446 -11.49 55.14 5.93
CA ILE A 446 -12.24 56.23 6.56
C ILE A 446 -13.71 55.82 6.67
N ASN A 447 -14.26 55.83 7.89
CA ASN A 447 -15.63 55.39 8.18
C ASN A 447 -16.68 56.12 7.32
N SER A 448 -16.47 57.41 7.00
CA SER A 448 -17.35 58.17 6.12
C SER A 448 -17.42 57.65 4.68
N ASN A 449 -16.51 56.76 4.26
CA ASN A 449 -16.50 56.14 2.93
C ASN A 449 -17.13 54.73 2.93
N ILE A 450 -17.66 54.28 4.07
CA ILE A 450 -18.34 52.99 4.23
C ILE A 450 -19.85 53.21 4.23
N SER A 451 -20.60 52.36 3.52
CA SER A 451 -22.05 52.24 3.70
C SER A 451 -22.39 50.90 4.34
N PHE A 452 -22.81 50.92 5.62
CA PHE A 452 -23.18 49.69 6.35
C PHE A 452 -24.62 49.23 6.08
N ASN A 453 -25.48 50.12 5.59
CA ASN A 453 -26.94 49.91 5.55
C ASN A 453 -27.50 49.97 4.12
N SER A 454 -26.68 49.72 3.10
CA SER A 454 -27.15 49.60 1.72
C SER A 454 -27.63 48.17 1.47
N HIS A 455 -28.90 48.01 1.08
CA HIS A 455 -29.56 46.72 0.88
C HIS A 455 -29.83 46.40 -0.60
N SER A 456 -29.50 47.32 -1.51
CA SER A 456 -29.70 47.16 -2.95
C SER A 456 -28.60 47.84 -3.77
N ILE A 457 -28.46 47.45 -5.05
CA ILE A 457 -27.52 48.11 -5.99
C ILE A 457 -27.85 49.60 -6.11
N LYS A 458 -29.14 49.94 -6.21
CA LYS A 458 -29.62 51.32 -6.27
C LYS A 458 -29.15 52.14 -5.07
N GLU A 459 -29.34 51.62 -3.86
CA GLU A 459 -28.86 52.28 -2.63
C GLU A 459 -27.34 52.40 -2.59
N SER A 460 -26.61 51.41 -3.11
CA SER A 460 -25.14 51.48 -3.17
C SER A 460 -24.66 52.65 -4.05
N LEU A 461 -25.31 52.87 -5.20
CA LEU A 461 -25.04 53.99 -6.11
C LEU A 461 -25.46 55.33 -5.50
N GLU A 462 -26.65 55.42 -4.90
CA GLU A 462 -27.14 56.64 -4.25
C GLU A 462 -26.27 57.06 -3.05
N SER A 463 -25.68 56.09 -2.35
CA SER A 463 -24.82 56.36 -1.19
C SER A 463 -23.52 57.10 -1.54
N ASN A 464 -23.07 57.01 -2.80
CA ASN A 464 -21.77 57.50 -3.26
C ASN A 464 -20.59 57.02 -2.36
N LYS A 465 -20.72 55.85 -1.74
CA LYS A 465 -19.69 55.23 -0.90
C LYS A 465 -18.85 54.25 -1.72
N LYS A 466 -17.64 54.00 -1.23
CA LYS A 466 -16.69 53.08 -1.85
C LYS A 466 -16.72 51.69 -1.21
N TRP A 467 -16.84 51.64 0.11
CA TRP A 467 -16.66 50.43 0.89
C TRP A 467 -17.98 49.92 1.44
N PHE A 468 -18.21 48.62 1.33
CA PHE A 468 -19.45 47.97 1.76
C PHE A 468 -19.14 46.68 2.53
N PRO A 469 -19.92 46.30 3.55
CA PRO A 469 -19.68 45.08 4.32
C PRO A 469 -19.52 43.84 3.45
N TYR A 470 -18.50 43.04 3.73
CA TYR A 470 -18.19 41.83 2.97
C TYR A 470 -17.93 40.66 3.92
N ASN A 471 -18.78 39.64 3.81
CA ASN A 471 -18.60 38.40 4.56
C ASN A 471 -17.57 37.53 3.85
N LYS A 472 -16.31 37.70 4.24
CA LYS A 472 -15.26 36.74 3.93
C LYS A 472 -15.35 35.61 4.94
N GLY A 473 -15.21 34.35 4.49
CA GLY A 473 -15.12 33.21 5.40
C GLY A 473 -14.10 33.46 6.53
N GLY A 474 -14.25 32.78 7.66
CA GLY A 474 -13.42 33.05 8.84
C GLY A 474 -13.58 31.97 9.90
N SER A 475 -13.18 32.28 11.13
CA SER A 475 -13.36 31.38 12.28
C SER A 475 -14.81 30.93 12.42
N TYR A 476 -15.03 29.72 12.94
CA TYR A 476 -16.37 29.20 13.20
C TYR A 476 -17.16 30.12 14.14
N ARG A 477 -18.34 30.55 13.70
CA ARG A 477 -19.31 31.35 14.47
C ARG A 477 -20.70 30.69 14.33
N LYS A 478 -21.41 30.48 15.45
CA LYS A 478 -22.70 29.77 15.44
C LYS A 478 -23.86 30.57 14.83
N TRP A 479 -23.88 31.89 15.06
CA TRP A 479 -25.08 32.70 14.81
C TRP A 479 -24.81 33.98 14.03
N TYR A 480 -23.69 34.66 14.32
CA TYR A 480 -23.38 35.98 13.78
C TYR A 480 -21.88 36.26 13.91
N GLY A 481 -21.25 36.93 12.93
CA GLY A 481 -19.85 37.37 12.99
C GLY A 481 -19.14 37.38 11.63
N ASN A 482 -17.81 37.53 11.67
CA ASN A 482 -16.90 37.65 10.51
C ASN A 482 -17.16 38.89 9.63
N TYR A 483 -17.68 39.97 10.22
CA TYR A 483 -17.85 41.30 9.59
C TYR A 483 -16.58 42.15 9.66
N ASP A 484 -15.43 41.50 9.55
CA ASP A 484 -14.15 42.19 9.69
C ASP A 484 -13.82 42.98 8.41
N TYR A 485 -14.31 42.52 7.27
CA TYR A 485 -13.98 43.06 5.95
C TYR A 485 -15.05 43.95 5.34
N VAL A 486 -14.59 44.94 4.59
CA VAL A 486 -15.35 45.70 3.60
C VAL A 486 -14.75 45.49 2.20
N VAL A 487 -15.59 45.47 1.18
CA VAL A 487 -15.21 45.34 -0.22
C VAL A 487 -15.39 46.67 -0.95
N ASN A 488 -14.49 46.95 -1.88
CA ASN A 488 -14.66 48.05 -2.82
C ASN A 488 -15.82 47.72 -3.77
N TRP A 489 -16.96 48.38 -3.55
CA TRP A 489 -18.15 48.27 -4.40
C TRP A 489 -18.56 49.62 -5.01
N GLU A 490 -17.60 50.53 -5.14
CA GLU A 490 -17.79 51.82 -5.77
C GLU A 490 -18.36 51.65 -7.19
N ASN A 491 -19.38 52.44 -7.53
CA ASN A 491 -20.04 52.41 -8.84
C ASN A 491 -20.54 51.00 -9.24
N ASP A 492 -21.30 50.34 -8.34
CA ASP A 492 -21.76 48.96 -8.50
C ASP A 492 -20.62 47.95 -8.71
N GLY A 493 -19.50 48.18 -8.01
CA GLY A 493 -18.31 47.35 -8.09
C GLY A 493 -17.63 47.38 -9.46
N TYR A 494 -17.73 48.48 -10.21
CA TYR A 494 -17.15 48.63 -11.55
C TYR A 494 -15.71 48.15 -11.61
N GLU A 495 -14.87 48.52 -10.65
CA GLU A 495 -13.46 48.14 -10.62
C GLU A 495 -13.26 46.62 -10.44
N VAL A 496 -14.06 45.99 -9.56
CA VAL A 496 -14.00 44.54 -9.30
C VAL A 496 -14.50 43.76 -10.52
N ARG A 497 -15.61 44.20 -11.13
CA ARG A 497 -16.23 43.53 -12.28
C ARG A 497 -15.39 43.61 -13.55
N ASN A 498 -14.62 44.68 -13.72
CA ASN A 498 -13.74 44.89 -14.87
C ASN A 498 -12.27 44.52 -14.58
N PHE A 499 -11.99 43.88 -13.43
CA PHE A 499 -10.65 43.46 -13.10
C PHE A 499 -10.27 42.22 -13.91
N ASN A 500 -9.52 42.44 -14.98
CA ASN A 500 -8.72 41.39 -15.60
C ASN A 500 -7.44 41.28 -14.79
N GLY A 501 -7.19 40.12 -14.17
CA GLY A 501 -5.95 39.86 -13.44
C GLY A 501 -4.70 40.12 -14.29
N PRO A 502 -3.49 40.12 -13.71
CA PRO A 502 -2.29 40.26 -14.52
C PRO A 502 -2.29 39.20 -15.63
N MET A 503 -2.24 39.62 -16.90
CA MET A 503 -1.89 38.71 -17.98
C MET A 503 -0.48 38.22 -17.66
N GLU A 504 -0.33 36.91 -17.42
CA GLU A 504 0.98 36.28 -17.30
C GLU A 504 1.80 36.66 -18.55
N ARG A 505 2.92 37.35 -18.33
CA ARG A 505 3.97 37.57 -19.33
C ARG A 505 5.05 36.52 -19.16
#